data_AF-A0A7S3HHX9-F1
#
_entry.id   AF-A0A7S3HHX9-F1
#
_cell.length_a   1.000
_cell.length_b   1.000
_cell.length_c   1.000
_cell.angle_alpha   90.00
_cell.angle_beta   90.00
_cell.angle_gamma   90.00
#
_symmetry.space_group_name_H-M   'P 1'
#
loop_
_entity.id
_entity.type
_entity.pdbx_description
1 polymer ?
#
loop_
_entity_poly.entity_id
_entity_poly.type
_entity_poly.pdbx_seq_one_letter_code
_entity_poly.pdbx_strand_id
1 'polypeptide(L)'
;EQFIKAFEDKDILIIDQIEALEKRNGAIVAEIEQVKNRSAYLPELVAKKREFQQAHSQFSALVDELSQVRKQINDKVEARRMELNSVMNGIGALEEKIDSMKYTIQNQELSPEDVLNLVNERKRLEEANSTATEMRQGMQRKIKELEGDLRSRVQALEEAVKVYHTYAEGLKLVPASARNARGEDLSIELDIRAKKREGLLKTEVRNHVLPILQQMKAELTQTTLDLRSDKMREMEVIEEIAAQRSELLESQIALEAKQRRAEVAYKREKELLDQSAAMQGSDLDSMETRLAQLRETGPDETKHGALKRRIAEINAIRGARRAEHQRKVGEMRQSIMEVVSMCADHRENVQAQLEELKTQYSSRLATLLTGAPQEGDDYMGDANSSAFVE
;
A
#
# COMPACT_ATOMS: atom_id res chain seq x y z
N GLU A 1 -21.55 -40.94 -230.96
CA GLU A 1 -22.46 -41.36 -229.87
C GLU A 1 -21.68 -42.06 -228.76
N GLN A 2 -22.09 -41.76 -227.53
CA GLN A 2 -21.95 -42.54 -226.30
C GLN A 2 -20.61 -42.65 -225.54
N PHE A 3 -19.43 -42.56 -226.16
CA PHE A 3 -18.18 -42.74 -225.39
C PHE A 3 -17.59 -41.45 -224.75
N ILE A 4 -17.74 -40.28 -225.40
CA ILE A 4 -17.15 -39.02 -224.90
C ILE A 4 -17.97 -38.44 -223.72
N LYS A 5 -19.30 -38.55 -223.77
CA LYS A 5 -20.18 -38.07 -222.67
C LYS A 5 -19.96 -38.82 -221.35
N ALA A 6 -19.65 -40.11 -221.40
CA ALA A 6 -19.43 -40.92 -220.19
C ALA A 6 -18.12 -40.58 -219.46
N PHE A 7 -17.13 -40.01 -220.15
CA PHE A 7 -15.89 -39.55 -219.53
C PHE A 7 -16.06 -38.18 -218.88
N GLU A 8 -16.74 -37.25 -219.55
CA GLU A 8 -17.06 -35.93 -219.01
C GLU A 8 -17.92 -36.04 -217.73
N ASP A 9 -18.92 -36.93 -217.70
CA ASP A 9 -19.73 -37.18 -216.50
C ASP A 9 -18.92 -37.77 -215.33
N LYS A 10 -17.85 -38.52 -215.62
CA LYS A 10 -16.97 -39.11 -214.59
C LYS A 10 -15.97 -38.09 -214.01
N ASP A 11 -15.44 -37.21 -214.85
CA ASP A 11 -14.54 -36.14 -214.39
C ASP A 11 -15.31 -35.14 -213.53
N ILE A 12 -16.57 -34.83 -213.87
CA ILE A 12 -17.45 -34.02 -213.02
C ILE A 12 -17.65 -34.70 -211.65
N LEU A 13 -17.89 -36.01 -211.63
CA LEU A 13 -18.07 -36.76 -210.38
C LEU A 13 -16.80 -36.76 -209.50
N ILE A 14 -15.61 -36.84 -210.09
CA ILE A 14 -14.34 -36.81 -209.36
C ILE A 14 -14.09 -35.39 -208.81
N ILE A 15 -14.38 -34.35 -209.59
CA ILE A 15 -14.28 -32.96 -209.14
C ILE A 15 -15.21 -32.71 -207.96
N ASP A 16 -16.47 -33.16 -208.03
CA ASP A 16 -17.43 -33.04 -206.92
C ASP A 16 -16.95 -33.79 -205.67
N GLN A 17 -16.31 -34.96 -205.82
CA GLN A 17 -15.76 -35.70 -204.69
C GLN A 17 -14.55 -35.02 -204.06
N ILE A 18 -13.68 -34.39 -204.85
CA ILE A 18 -12.55 -33.60 -204.36
C ILE A 18 -13.07 -32.36 -203.62
N GLU A 19 -14.04 -31.65 -204.19
CA GLU A 19 -14.64 -30.46 -203.56
C GLU A 19 -15.35 -30.82 -202.25
N ALA A 20 -16.05 -31.96 -202.21
CA ALA A 20 -16.67 -32.47 -201.00
C ALA A 20 -15.64 -32.82 -199.92
N LEU A 21 -14.48 -33.40 -200.30
CA LEU A 21 -13.41 -33.72 -199.36
C LEU A 21 -12.69 -32.47 -198.86
N GLU A 22 -12.41 -31.48 -199.71
CA GLU A 22 -11.83 -30.20 -199.30
C GLU A 22 -12.75 -29.44 -198.34
N LYS A 23 -14.05 -29.43 -198.62
CA LYS A 23 -15.05 -28.84 -197.72
C LYS A 23 -15.11 -29.55 -196.37
N ARG A 24 -14.95 -30.88 -196.37
CA ARG A 24 -14.89 -31.67 -195.13
C ARG A 24 -13.60 -31.43 -194.35
N ASN A 25 -12.47 -31.28 -195.05
CA ASN A 25 -11.18 -31.00 -194.43
C ASN A 25 -11.17 -29.59 -193.82
N GLY A 26 -11.75 -28.59 -194.52
CA GLY A 26 -11.96 -27.25 -193.99
C GLY A 26 -12.86 -27.23 -192.74
N ALA A 27 -13.92 -28.06 -192.71
CA ALA A 27 -14.79 -28.19 -191.54
C ALA A 27 -14.04 -28.75 -190.32
N ILE A 28 -13.19 -29.77 -190.51
CA ILE A 28 -12.41 -30.36 -189.41
C ILE A 28 -11.35 -29.39 -188.89
N VAL A 29 -10.68 -28.62 -189.77
CA VAL A 29 -9.72 -27.60 -189.35
C VAL A 29 -10.42 -26.52 -188.50
N ALA A 30 -11.60 -26.06 -188.92
CA ALA A 30 -12.39 -25.11 -188.16
C ALA A 30 -12.81 -25.66 -186.78
N GLU A 31 -13.15 -26.95 -186.70
CA GLU A 31 -13.47 -27.61 -185.42
C GLU A 31 -12.26 -27.69 -184.49
N ILE A 32 -11.07 -28.03 -185.03
CA ILE A 32 -9.82 -28.06 -184.27
C ILE A 32 -9.47 -26.66 -183.74
N GLU A 33 -9.68 -25.62 -184.54
CA GLU A 33 -9.42 -24.24 -184.15
C GLU A 33 -10.40 -23.75 -183.08
N GLN A 34 -11.67 -24.16 -183.17
CA GLN A 34 -12.68 -23.89 -182.15
C GLN A 34 -12.36 -24.58 -180.81
N VAL A 35 -11.85 -25.82 -180.84
CA VAL A 35 -11.41 -26.54 -179.64
C VAL A 35 -10.13 -25.93 -179.05
N LYS A 36 -9.18 -25.50 -179.88
CA LYS A 36 -7.99 -24.75 -179.40
C LYS A 36 -8.38 -23.43 -178.73
N ASN A 37 -9.32 -22.68 -179.30
CA ASN A 37 -9.79 -21.44 -178.70
C ASN A 37 -10.51 -21.67 -177.36
N ARG A 38 -11.26 -22.78 -177.22
CA ARG A 38 -11.85 -23.19 -175.94
C ARG A 38 -10.80 -23.68 -174.94
N SER A 39 -9.76 -24.39 -175.37
CA SER A 39 -8.69 -24.86 -174.49
C SER A 39 -7.81 -23.71 -174.00
N ALA A 40 -7.64 -22.65 -174.80
CA ALA A 40 -6.93 -21.43 -174.40
C ALA A 40 -7.64 -20.66 -173.27
N TYR A 41 -8.97 -20.77 -173.15
CA TYR A 41 -9.77 -20.08 -172.12
C TYR A 41 -9.93 -20.90 -170.82
N LEU A 42 -9.61 -22.19 -170.85
CA LEU A 42 -9.75 -23.10 -169.70
C LEU A 42 -8.83 -22.74 -168.51
N PRO A 43 -7.55 -22.33 -168.71
CA PRO A 43 -6.67 -21.92 -167.61
C PRO A 43 -7.19 -20.70 -166.84
N GLU A 44 -7.80 -19.72 -167.54
CA GLU A 44 -8.34 -18.51 -166.90
C GLU A 44 -9.57 -18.85 -166.03
N LEU A 45 -10.46 -19.72 -166.51
CA LEU A 45 -11.59 -20.22 -165.73
C LEU A 45 -11.14 -21.05 -164.51
N VAL A 46 -10.09 -21.85 -164.66
CA VAL A 46 -9.51 -22.61 -163.53
C VAL A 46 -8.88 -21.66 -162.50
N ALA A 47 -8.20 -20.60 -162.94
CA ALA A 47 -7.67 -19.56 -162.05
C ALA A 47 -8.79 -18.83 -161.29
N LYS A 48 -9.83 -18.35 -161.98
CA LYS A 48 -11.00 -17.72 -161.34
C LYS A 48 -11.73 -18.65 -160.37
N LYS A 49 -11.89 -19.93 -160.72
CA LYS A 49 -12.45 -20.94 -159.80
C LYS A 49 -11.60 -21.06 -158.54
N ARG A 50 -10.26 -21.06 -158.67
CA ARG A 50 -9.34 -21.13 -157.53
C ARG A 50 -9.41 -19.87 -156.66
N GLU A 51 -9.49 -18.69 -157.26
CA GLU A 51 -9.68 -17.42 -156.55
C GLU A 51 -10.99 -17.41 -155.76
N PHE A 52 -12.11 -17.81 -156.37
CA PHE A 52 -13.39 -17.90 -155.67
C PHE A 52 -13.38 -18.98 -154.58
N GLN A 53 -12.69 -20.10 -154.78
CA GLN A 53 -12.51 -21.10 -153.73
C GLN A 53 -11.68 -20.56 -152.55
N GLN A 54 -10.62 -19.78 -152.83
CA GLN A 54 -9.83 -19.11 -151.80
C GLN A 54 -10.68 -18.07 -151.06
N ALA A 55 -11.38 -17.19 -151.77
CA ALA A 55 -12.27 -16.20 -151.16
C ALA A 55 -13.37 -16.87 -150.34
N HIS A 56 -14.00 -17.94 -150.84
CA HIS A 56 -14.99 -18.71 -150.10
C HIS A 56 -14.39 -19.30 -148.81
N SER A 57 -13.17 -19.85 -148.86
CA SER A 57 -12.51 -20.37 -147.66
C SER A 57 -12.19 -19.27 -146.64
N GLN A 58 -11.78 -18.08 -147.11
CA GLN A 58 -11.52 -16.92 -146.26
C GLN A 58 -12.81 -16.38 -145.63
N PHE A 59 -13.88 -16.24 -146.40
CA PHE A 59 -15.18 -15.80 -145.88
C PHE A 59 -15.76 -16.83 -144.91
N SER A 60 -15.62 -18.12 -145.19
CA SER A 60 -16.04 -19.18 -144.25
C SER A 60 -15.28 -19.07 -142.94
N ALA A 61 -13.95 -18.91 -142.98
CA ALA A 61 -13.14 -18.74 -141.78
C ALA A 61 -13.53 -17.48 -141.00
N LEU A 62 -13.80 -16.36 -141.69
CA LEU A 62 -14.27 -15.12 -141.04
C LEU A 62 -15.66 -15.28 -140.42
N VAL A 63 -16.57 -16.00 -141.09
CA VAL A 63 -17.90 -16.31 -140.53
C VAL A 63 -17.77 -17.18 -139.29
N ASP A 64 -16.88 -18.17 -139.30
CA ASP A 64 -16.59 -19.02 -138.15
C ASP A 64 -16.00 -18.20 -136.99
N GLU A 65 -15.03 -17.32 -137.26
CA GLU A 65 -14.44 -16.40 -136.28
C GLU A 65 -15.50 -15.46 -135.68
N LEU A 66 -16.31 -14.81 -136.52
CA LEU A 66 -17.40 -13.94 -136.08
C LEU A 66 -18.46 -14.71 -135.27
N SER A 67 -18.73 -15.98 -135.64
CA SER A 67 -19.65 -16.83 -134.88
C SER A 67 -19.10 -17.18 -133.49
N GLN A 68 -17.79 -17.42 -133.39
CA GLN A 68 -17.09 -17.66 -132.13
C GLN A 68 -17.05 -16.40 -131.28
N VAL A 69 -16.71 -15.24 -131.84
CA VAL A 69 -16.73 -13.95 -131.13
C VAL A 69 -18.14 -13.63 -130.64
N ARG A 70 -19.16 -13.82 -131.49
CA ARG A 70 -20.56 -13.65 -131.09
C ARG A 70 -20.92 -14.54 -129.92
N LYS A 71 -20.50 -15.81 -129.95
CA LYS A 71 -20.72 -16.76 -128.84
C LYS A 71 -20.01 -16.29 -127.56
N GLN A 72 -18.74 -15.92 -127.64
CA GLN A 72 -17.98 -15.41 -126.49
C GLN A 72 -18.58 -14.14 -125.89
N ILE A 73 -19.06 -13.22 -126.72
CA ILE A 73 -19.74 -12.00 -126.26
C ILE A 73 -21.04 -12.37 -125.57
N ASN A 74 -21.85 -13.28 -126.13
CA ASN A 74 -23.08 -13.75 -125.50
C ASN A 74 -22.81 -14.44 -124.16
N ASP A 75 -21.81 -15.31 -124.09
CA ASP A 75 -21.41 -15.99 -122.84
C ASP A 75 -20.96 -14.96 -121.78
N LYS A 76 -20.22 -13.92 -122.18
CA LYS A 76 -19.84 -12.81 -121.27
C LYS A 76 -21.04 -11.97 -120.84
N VAL A 77 -21.98 -11.70 -121.74
CA VAL A 77 -23.21 -10.96 -121.43
C VAL A 77 -24.05 -11.75 -120.42
N GLU A 78 -24.22 -13.04 -120.62
CA GLU A 78 -24.97 -13.90 -119.69
C GLU A 78 -24.25 -14.03 -118.34
N ALA A 79 -22.93 -14.21 -118.32
CA ALA A 79 -22.16 -14.22 -117.06
C ALA A 79 -22.32 -12.90 -116.28
N ARG A 80 -22.23 -11.75 -116.96
CA ARG A 80 -22.45 -10.43 -116.33
C ARG A 80 -23.89 -10.23 -115.88
N ARG A 81 -24.88 -10.76 -116.60
CA ARG A 81 -26.29 -10.75 -116.16
C ARG A 81 -26.48 -11.56 -114.88
N MET A 82 -25.87 -12.74 -114.79
CA MET A 82 -25.91 -13.56 -113.57
C MET A 82 -25.25 -12.87 -112.39
N GLU A 83 -24.07 -12.26 -112.58
CA GLU A 83 -23.40 -11.46 -111.54
C GLU A 83 -24.25 -10.26 -111.11
N LEU A 84 -24.83 -9.52 -112.06
CA LEU A 84 -25.71 -8.40 -111.77
C LEU A 84 -26.92 -8.82 -110.94
N ASN A 85 -27.58 -9.92 -111.31
CA ASN A 85 -28.71 -10.47 -110.56
C ASN A 85 -28.29 -10.91 -109.16
N SER A 86 -27.12 -11.54 -109.01
CA SER A 86 -26.58 -11.94 -107.71
C SER A 86 -26.33 -10.74 -106.80
N VAL A 87 -25.71 -9.68 -107.33
CA VAL A 87 -25.47 -8.43 -106.58
C VAL A 87 -26.79 -7.73 -106.24
N MET A 88 -27.75 -7.67 -107.17
CA MET A 88 -29.08 -7.10 -106.89
C MET A 88 -29.81 -7.86 -105.78
N ASN A 89 -29.77 -9.19 -105.79
CA ASN A 89 -30.33 -9.99 -104.70
C ASN A 89 -29.61 -9.74 -103.37
N GLY A 90 -28.28 -9.58 -103.39
CA GLY A 90 -27.50 -9.23 -102.21
C GLY A 90 -27.84 -7.86 -101.63
N ILE A 91 -28.08 -6.86 -102.49
CA ILE A 91 -28.54 -5.53 -102.09
C ILE A 91 -29.91 -5.64 -101.42
N GLY A 92 -30.87 -6.34 -102.05
CA GLY A 92 -32.20 -6.55 -101.46
C GLY A 92 -32.16 -7.21 -100.08
N ALA A 93 -31.34 -8.25 -99.90
CA ALA A 93 -31.19 -8.91 -98.60
C ALA A 93 -30.57 -7.99 -97.51
N LEU A 94 -29.66 -7.09 -97.90
CA LEU A 94 -29.09 -6.10 -96.98
C LEU A 94 -30.11 -5.01 -96.63
N GLU A 95 -30.93 -4.57 -97.58
CA GLU A 95 -32.02 -3.63 -97.36
C GLU A 95 -33.06 -4.21 -96.39
N GLU A 96 -33.50 -5.46 -96.60
CA GLU A 96 -34.38 -6.17 -95.66
C GLU A 96 -33.78 -6.25 -94.25
N LYS A 97 -32.47 -6.53 -94.15
CA LYS A 97 -31.77 -6.57 -92.86
C LYS A 97 -31.72 -5.20 -92.19
N ILE A 98 -31.41 -4.14 -92.95
CA ILE A 98 -31.42 -2.77 -92.46
C ILE A 98 -32.81 -2.40 -91.95
N ASP A 99 -33.87 -2.73 -92.68
CA ASP A 99 -35.23 -2.39 -92.28
C ASP A 99 -35.68 -3.22 -91.06
N SER A 100 -35.27 -4.49 -90.95
CA SER A 100 -35.50 -5.28 -89.73
C SER A 100 -34.79 -4.70 -88.50
N MET A 101 -33.56 -4.19 -88.67
CA MET A 101 -32.81 -3.52 -87.60
C MET A 101 -33.45 -2.17 -87.23
N LYS A 102 -33.87 -1.38 -88.21
CA LYS A 102 -34.62 -0.13 -87.96
C LYS A 102 -35.92 -0.40 -87.24
N TYR A 103 -36.68 -1.41 -87.66
CA TYR A 103 -37.91 -1.84 -86.98
C TYR A 103 -37.60 -2.27 -85.54
N THR A 104 -36.53 -3.04 -85.33
CA THR A 104 -36.11 -3.44 -83.98
C THR A 104 -35.74 -2.23 -83.12
N ILE A 105 -34.98 -1.28 -83.66
CA ILE A 105 -34.60 -0.03 -82.97
C ILE A 105 -35.81 0.85 -82.67
N GLN A 106 -36.76 0.99 -83.61
CA GLN A 106 -37.97 1.77 -83.42
C GLN A 106 -38.91 1.16 -82.37
N ASN A 107 -38.92 -0.16 -82.24
CA ASN A 107 -39.71 -0.88 -81.24
C ASN A 107 -38.94 -1.15 -79.94
N GLN A 108 -37.71 -0.65 -79.78
CA GLN A 108 -37.07 -0.64 -78.48
C GLN A 108 -37.80 0.34 -77.58
N GLU A 109 -38.27 -0.14 -76.44
CA GLU A 109 -39.01 0.66 -75.45
C GLU A 109 -38.14 1.73 -74.76
N LEU A 110 -36.83 1.66 -74.94
CA LEU A 110 -35.85 2.54 -74.31
C LEU A 110 -35.24 3.48 -75.34
N SER A 111 -35.40 4.77 -75.12
CA SER A 111 -34.67 5.79 -75.86
C SER A 111 -33.17 5.75 -75.49
N PRO A 112 -32.26 6.10 -76.41
CA PRO A 112 -30.85 6.35 -76.06
C PRO A 112 -30.68 7.33 -74.88
N GLU A 113 -31.60 8.29 -74.74
CA GLU A 113 -31.62 9.22 -73.61
C GLU A 113 -31.98 8.52 -72.28
N ASP A 114 -32.90 7.56 -72.31
CA ASP A 114 -33.25 6.74 -71.13
C ASP A 114 -32.07 5.89 -70.69
N VAL A 115 -31.32 5.32 -71.65
CA VAL A 115 -30.09 4.57 -71.34
C VAL A 115 -29.07 5.47 -70.66
N LEU A 116 -28.89 6.72 -71.11
CA LEU A 116 -27.99 7.67 -70.47
C LEU A 116 -28.46 8.03 -69.05
N ASN A 117 -29.76 8.25 -68.86
CA ASN A 117 -30.35 8.50 -67.55
C ASN A 117 -30.15 7.31 -66.60
N LEU A 118 -30.34 6.08 -67.09
CA LEU A 118 -30.08 4.85 -66.32
C LEU A 118 -28.60 4.71 -65.95
N VAL A 119 -27.67 5.04 -66.85
CA VAL A 119 -26.23 5.01 -66.56
C VAL A 119 -25.85 6.04 -65.50
N ASN A 120 -26.38 7.27 -65.59
CA ASN A 120 -26.15 8.31 -64.61
C ASN A 120 -26.74 7.95 -63.24
N GLU A 121 -27.96 7.39 -63.23
CA GLU A 121 -28.62 6.95 -62.00
C GLU A 121 -27.87 5.77 -61.37
N ARG A 122 -27.42 4.81 -62.18
CA ARG A 122 -26.57 3.72 -61.72
C ARG A 122 -25.30 4.26 -61.07
N LYS A 123 -24.60 5.21 -61.71
CA LYS A 123 -23.40 5.83 -61.16
C LYS A 123 -23.68 6.54 -59.83
N ARG A 124 -24.79 7.29 -59.74
CA ARG A 124 -25.23 7.96 -58.51
C ARG A 124 -25.50 6.96 -57.37
N LEU A 125 -26.15 5.85 -57.68
CA LEU A 125 -26.43 4.78 -56.72
C LEU A 125 -25.16 4.03 -56.29
N GLU A 126 -24.22 3.80 -57.22
CA GLU A 126 -22.91 3.21 -56.91
C GLU A 126 -22.11 4.11 -55.96
N GLU A 127 -22.07 5.43 -56.20
CA GLU A 127 -21.43 6.41 -55.31
C GLU A 127 -22.10 6.43 -53.92
N ALA A 128 -23.43 6.51 -53.86
CA ALA A 128 -24.17 6.50 -52.60
C ALA A 128 -23.95 5.19 -51.81
N ASN A 129 -23.90 4.05 -52.48
CA ASN A 129 -23.62 2.76 -51.85
C ASN A 129 -22.17 2.66 -51.35
N SER A 130 -21.22 3.23 -52.09
CA SER A 130 -19.81 3.32 -51.65
C SER A 130 -19.71 4.14 -50.35
N THR A 131 -20.30 5.33 -50.32
CA THR A 131 -20.31 6.19 -49.11
C THR A 131 -21.00 5.52 -47.92
N ALA A 132 -22.15 4.87 -48.13
CA ALA A 132 -22.83 4.13 -47.07
C ALA A 132 -21.98 2.96 -46.53
N THR A 133 -21.27 2.27 -47.42
CA THR A 133 -20.36 1.17 -47.06
C THR A 133 -19.18 1.67 -46.23
N GLU A 134 -18.56 2.78 -46.62
CA GLU A 134 -17.48 3.43 -45.87
C GLU A 134 -17.94 3.89 -44.48
N MET A 135 -19.10 4.54 -44.40
CA MET A 135 -19.69 4.97 -43.13
C MET A 135 -19.97 3.78 -42.20
N ARG A 136 -20.52 2.68 -42.74
CA ARG A 136 -20.73 1.43 -41.98
C ARG A 136 -19.41 0.85 -41.48
N GLN A 137 -18.37 0.79 -42.32
CA GLN A 137 -17.06 0.32 -41.90
C GLN A 137 -16.45 1.22 -40.82
N GLY A 138 -16.61 2.54 -40.92
CA GLY A 138 -16.18 3.50 -39.91
C GLY A 138 -16.88 3.28 -38.56
N MET A 139 -18.20 3.10 -38.57
CA MET A 139 -18.96 2.77 -37.34
C MET A 139 -18.53 1.43 -36.75
N GLN A 140 -18.29 0.42 -37.58
CA GLN A 140 -17.84 -0.89 -37.10
C GLN A 140 -16.45 -0.83 -36.45
N ARG A 141 -15.53 -0.01 -36.97
CA ARG A 141 -14.22 0.23 -36.33
C ARG A 141 -14.40 0.89 -34.96
N LYS A 142 -15.22 1.95 -34.87
CA LYS A 142 -15.54 2.61 -33.59
C LYS A 142 -16.18 1.66 -32.57
N ILE A 143 -17.10 0.80 -33.00
CA ILE A 143 -17.70 -0.22 -32.13
C ILE A 143 -16.63 -1.17 -31.58
N LYS A 144 -15.73 -1.67 -32.44
CA LYS A 144 -14.63 -2.54 -32.00
C LYS A 144 -13.67 -1.86 -31.02
N GLU A 145 -13.35 -0.58 -31.25
CA GLU A 145 -12.54 0.21 -30.32
C GLU A 145 -13.23 0.36 -28.96
N LEU A 146 -14.51 0.76 -28.95
CA LEU A 146 -15.30 0.88 -27.72
C LEU A 146 -15.50 -0.45 -26.99
N GLU A 147 -15.67 -1.55 -27.72
CA GLU A 147 -15.72 -2.90 -27.14
C GLU A 147 -14.38 -3.29 -26.51
N GLY A 148 -13.26 -2.94 -27.16
CA GLY A 148 -11.91 -3.14 -26.62
C GLY A 148 -11.70 -2.36 -25.32
N ASP A 149 -12.03 -1.07 -25.31
CA ASP A 149 -11.96 -0.22 -24.12
C ASP A 149 -12.85 -0.74 -22.99
N LEU A 150 -14.07 -1.16 -23.31
CA LEU A 150 -14.99 -1.74 -22.32
C LEU A 150 -14.42 -3.03 -21.71
N ARG A 151 -13.86 -3.93 -22.52
CA ARG A 151 -13.21 -5.16 -22.02
C ARG A 151 -12.04 -4.84 -21.11
N SER A 152 -11.17 -3.90 -21.49
CA SER A 152 -10.05 -3.48 -20.66
C SER A 152 -10.52 -2.92 -19.31
N ARG A 153 -11.57 -2.09 -19.30
CA ARG A 153 -12.16 -1.56 -18.06
C ARG A 153 -12.80 -2.64 -17.19
N VAL A 154 -13.47 -3.63 -17.78
CA VAL A 154 -14.03 -4.77 -17.05
C VAL A 154 -12.91 -5.62 -16.43
N GLN A 155 -11.83 -5.89 -17.17
CA GLN A 155 -10.68 -6.61 -16.63
C GLN A 155 -10.02 -5.87 -15.45
N ALA A 156 -9.85 -4.55 -15.57
CA ALA A 156 -9.32 -3.72 -14.48
C ALA A 156 -10.25 -3.74 -13.26
N LEU A 157 -11.57 -3.78 -13.47
CA LEU A 157 -12.55 -3.91 -12.39
C LEU A 157 -12.48 -5.28 -11.72
N GLU A 158 -12.37 -6.37 -12.49
CA GLU A 158 -12.17 -7.72 -11.96
C GLU A 158 -10.88 -7.84 -11.14
N GLU A 159 -9.79 -7.25 -11.62
CA GLU A 159 -8.51 -7.22 -10.91
C GLU A 159 -8.63 -6.44 -9.59
N ALA A 160 -9.26 -5.25 -9.62
CA ALA A 160 -9.51 -4.46 -8.42
C ALA A 160 -10.35 -5.23 -7.38
N VAL A 161 -11.37 -5.96 -7.84
CA VAL A 161 -12.20 -6.81 -6.98
C VAL A 161 -11.40 -7.99 -6.43
N LYS A 162 -10.54 -8.64 -7.22
CA LYS A 162 -9.64 -9.70 -6.71
C LYS A 162 -8.69 -9.17 -5.64
N VAL A 163 -8.06 -8.03 -5.89
CA VAL A 163 -7.17 -7.37 -4.92
C VAL A 163 -7.91 -7.05 -3.63
N TYR A 164 -9.13 -6.53 -3.73
CA TYR A 164 -10.00 -6.31 -2.58
C TYR A 164 -10.25 -7.61 -1.80
N HIS A 165 -10.63 -8.70 -2.47
CA HIS A 165 -10.88 -9.99 -1.79
C HIS A 165 -9.63 -10.52 -1.10
N THR A 166 -8.46 -10.44 -1.72
CA THR A 166 -7.18 -10.83 -1.09
C THR A 166 -6.94 -10.04 0.21
N TYR A 167 -7.17 -8.72 0.20
CA TYR A 167 -7.06 -7.91 1.41
C TYR A 167 -8.15 -8.23 2.44
N ALA A 168 -9.39 -8.41 2.00
CA ALA A 168 -10.52 -8.73 2.86
C ALA A 168 -10.35 -10.10 3.56
N GLU A 169 -9.83 -11.10 2.85
CA GLU A 169 -9.45 -12.41 3.40
C GLU A 169 -8.31 -12.29 4.42
N GLY A 170 -7.25 -11.54 4.08
CA GLY A 170 -6.14 -11.28 5.00
C GLY A 170 -6.57 -10.59 6.29
N LEU A 171 -7.55 -9.69 6.20
CA LEU A 171 -8.16 -9.01 7.34
C LEU A 171 -9.30 -9.81 8.01
N LYS A 172 -9.66 -11.00 7.49
CA LYS A 172 -10.76 -11.84 7.98
C LYS A 172 -12.11 -11.09 8.01
N LEU A 173 -12.41 -10.40 6.91
CA LEU A 173 -13.66 -9.67 6.68
C LEU A 173 -14.67 -10.45 5.84
N VAL A 174 -14.22 -11.46 5.10
CA VAL A 174 -15.05 -12.32 4.24
C VAL A 174 -14.70 -13.78 4.57
N PRO A 175 -15.68 -14.69 4.77
CA PRO A 175 -17.14 -14.53 4.68
C PRO A 175 -17.74 -13.73 5.86
N ALA A 176 -19.06 -13.42 5.82
CA ALA A 176 -19.75 -12.67 6.89
C ALA A 176 -19.62 -13.26 8.31
N SER A 177 -19.30 -14.55 8.42
CA SER A 177 -18.99 -15.23 9.68
C SER A 177 -17.56 -15.01 10.20
N ALA A 178 -16.72 -14.30 9.44
CA ALA A 178 -15.34 -14.05 9.81
C ALA A 178 -15.25 -13.10 11.00
N ARG A 179 -14.20 -13.28 11.82
CA ARG A 179 -14.03 -12.62 13.12
C ARG A 179 -14.19 -11.10 13.08
N ASN A 180 -13.75 -10.47 12.00
CA ASN A 180 -13.76 -9.01 11.87
C ASN A 180 -14.93 -8.50 11.01
N ALA A 181 -15.74 -9.39 10.42
CA ALA A 181 -16.86 -9.03 9.54
C ALA A 181 -18.08 -8.48 10.29
N ARG A 182 -18.16 -8.71 11.61
CA ARG A 182 -19.28 -8.25 12.48
C ARG A 182 -20.67 -8.71 12.02
N GLY A 183 -20.73 -9.81 11.26
CA GLY A 183 -21.99 -10.34 10.71
C GLY A 183 -22.45 -9.67 9.42
N GLU A 184 -21.69 -8.71 8.88
CA GLU A 184 -21.99 -8.04 7.61
C GLU A 184 -21.28 -8.74 6.45
N ASP A 185 -21.95 -8.87 5.32
CA ASP A 185 -21.36 -9.45 4.11
C ASP A 185 -20.64 -8.37 3.29
N LEU A 186 -19.32 -8.32 3.47
CA LEU A 186 -18.45 -7.37 2.77
C LEU A 186 -17.90 -7.93 1.45
N SER A 187 -18.47 -9.02 0.92
CA SER A 187 -18.07 -9.55 -0.39
C SER A 187 -18.57 -8.66 -1.54
N ILE A 188 -17.76 -8.55 -2.59
CA ILE A 188 -18.09 -7.75 -3.79
C ILE A 188 -18.28 -8.70 -4.97
N GLU A 189 -19.53 -8.96 -5.35
CA GLU A 189 -19.81 -9.77 -6.53
C GLU A 189 -19.95 -8.91 -7.80
N LEU A 190 -19.23 -9.33 -8.84
CA LEU A 190 -19.29 -8.75 -10.18
C LEU A 190 -20.24 -9.56 -11.08
N ASP A 191 -21.21 -8.89 -11.70
CA ASP A 191 -22.03 -9.46 -12.77
C ASP A 191 -21.68 -8.80 -14.11
N ILE A 192 -20.80 -9.47 -14.86
CA ILE A 192 -20.34 -9.02 -16.19
C ILE A 192 -21.49 -9.06 -17.22
N ARG A 193 -22.58 -9.80 -16.94
CA ARG A 193 -23.73 -9.91 -17.86
C ARG A 193 -24.75 -8.78 -17.66
N ALA A 194 -24.55 -7.91 -16.69
CA ALA A 194 -25.44 -6.79 -16.44
C ALA A 194 -25.47 -5.82 -17.63
N LYS A 195 -26.69 -5.53 -18.13
CA LYS A 195 -26.91 -4.61 -19.26
C LYS A 195 -26.73 -3.13 -18.88
N LYS A 196 -26.85 -2.81 -17.59
CA LYS A 196 -26.75 -1.45 -17.05
C LYS A 196 -25.57 -1.36 -16.11
N ARG A 197 -24.93 -0.19 -16.07
CA ARG A 197 -23.79 0.11 -15.18
C ARG A 197 -24.08 -0.21 -13.71
N GLU A 198 -25.29 0.09 -13.26
CA GLU A 198 -25.73 -0.13 -11.87
C GLU A 198 -25.81 -1.60 -11.50
N GLY A 199 -25.99 -2.50 -12.47
CA GLY A 199 -26.06 -3.94 -12.22
C GLY A 199 -24.71 -4.65 -12.26
N LEU A 200 -23.60 -3.98 -12.64
CA LEU A 200 -22.29 -4.63 -12.72
C LEU A 200 -21.79 -5.09 -11.35
N LEU A 201 -22.17 -4.40 -10.28
CA LEU A 201 -21.86 -4.75 -8.91
C LEU A 201 -23.17 -5.14 -8.25
N LYS A 202 -23.29 -6.39 -7.78
CA LYS A 202 -24.48 -6.81 -7.02
C LYS A 202 -24.55 -6.14 -5.65
N THR A 203 -23.39 -5.86 -5.07
CA THR A 203 -23.25 -5.20 -3.78
C THR A 203 -23.07 -3.70 -3.97
N GLU A 204 -23.84 -2.88 -3.23
CA GLU A 204 -23.68 -1.43 -3.23
C GLU A 204 -22.42 -1.01 -2.46
N VAL A 205 -21.26 -1.03 -3.12
CA VAL A 205 -19.96 -0.74 -2.49
C VAL A 205 -19.94 0.62 -1.78
N ARG A 206 -20.58 1.65 -2.36
CA ARG A 206 -20.57 3.01 -1.81
C ARG A 206 -21.47 3.19 -0.59
N ASN A 207 -22.61 2.51 -0.55
CA ASN A 207 -23.63 2.74 0.47
C ASN A 207 -23.54 1.71 1.61
N HIS A 208 -22.99 0.52 1.33
CA HIS A 208 -22.93 -0.58 2.30
C HIS A 208 -21.49 -0.87 2.75
N VAL A 209 -20.62 -1.31 1.83
CA VAL A 209 -19.25 -1.75 2.17
C VAL A 209 -18.39 -0.57 2.67
N LEU A 210 -18.42 0.56 1.98
CA LEU A 210 -17.55 1.70 2.29
C LEU A 210 -17.84 2.33 3.66
N PRO A 211 -19.10 2.62 4.07
CA PRO A 211 -19.39 3.16 5.39
C PRO A 211 -18.97 2.22 6.52
N ILE A 212 -19.18 0.91 6.36
CA ILE A 212 -18.75 -0.09 7.35
C ILE A 212 -17.23 -0.08 7.49
N LEU A 213 -16.48 -0.10 6.38
CA LEU A 213 -15.01 -0.04 6.41
C LEU A 213 -14.50 1.29 6.98
N GLN A 214 -15.17 2.41 6.71
CA GLN A 214 -14.83 3.72 7.28
C GLN A 214 -15.05 3.76 8.78
N GLN A 215 -16.17 3.20 9.26
CA GLN A 215 -16.45 3.07 10.68
C GLN A 215 -15.40 2.18 11.36
N MET A 216 -15.10 1.01 10.78
CA MET A 216 -14.05 0.12 11.31
C MET A 216 -12.69 0.80 11.37
N LYS A 217 -12.33 1.57 10.33
CA LYS A 217 -11.09 2.37 10.31
C LYS A 217 -11.09 3.42 11.42
N ALA A 218 -12.19 4.14 11.61
CA ALA A 218 -12.31 5.17 12.65
C ALA A 218 -12.16 4.55 14.04
N GLU A 219 -12.85 3.44 14.30
CA GLU A 219 -12.75 2.70 15.56
C GLU A 219 -11.32 2.17 15.81
N LEU A 220 -10.69 1.51 14.82
CA LEU A 220 -9.31 1.03 14.97
C LEU A 220 -8.32 2.18 15.18
N THR A 221 -8.53 3.33 14.53
CA THR A 221 -7.70 4.52 14.74
C THR A 221 -7.88 5.05 16.15
N GLN A 222 -9.11 5.13 16.65
CA GLN A 222 -9.40 5.57 18.01
C GLN A 222 -8.79 4.62 19.04
N THR A 223 -9.01 3.30 18.91
CA THR A 223 -8.39 2.31 19.81
C THR A 223 -6.86 2.38 19.77
N THR A 224 -6.26 2.63 18.61
CA THR A 224 -4.79 2.81 18.51
C THR A 224 -4.32 4.06 19.24
N LEU A 225 -5.07 5.16 19.16
CA LEU A 225 -4.77 6.39 19.90
C LEU A 225 -4.93 6.19 21.41
N ASP A 226 -5.99 5.51 21.84
CA ASP A 226 -6.25 5.20 23.24
C ASP A 226 -5.13 4.32 23.81
N LEU A 227 -4.77 3.23 23.14
CA LEU A 227 -3.66 2.36 23.52
C LEU A 227 -2.32 3.09 23.54
N ARG A 228 -2.11 4.05 22.63
CA ARG A 228 -0.90 4.89 22.63
C ARG A 228 -0.89 5.86 23.81
N SER A 229 -2.04 6.44 24.16
CA SER A 229 -2.18 7.26 25.35
C SER A 229 -1.93 6.46 26.62
N ASP A 230 -2.51 5.26 26.72
CA ASP A 230 -2.33 4.37 27.87
C ASP A 230 -0.86 3.96 27.99
N LYS A 231 -0.21 3.61 26.88
CA LYS A 231 1.23 3.35 26.85
C LYS A 231 2.05 4.54 27.37
N MET A 232 1.70 5.77 27.03
CA MET A 232 2.41 6.95 27.56
C MET A 232 2.20 7.12 29.06
N ARG A 233 0.97 6.91 29.57
CA ARG A 233 0.71 6.94 31.02
C ARG A 233 1.49 5.86 31.77
N GLU A 234 1.52 4.64 31.25
CA GLU A 234 2.32 3.54 31.84
C GLU A 234 3.82 3.84 31.81
N MET A 235 4.32 4.52 30.77
CA MET A 235 5.71 4.98 30.73
C MET A 235 6.01 6.05 31.80
N GLU A 236 5.13 7.02 31.99
CA GLU A 236 5.26 8.05 33.05
C GLU A 236 5.29 7.39 34.45
N VAL A 237 4.44 6.39 34.70
CA VAL A 237 4.44 5.62 35.95
C VAL A 237 5.75 4.84 36.14
N ILE A 238 6.29 4.24 35.07
CA ILE A 238 7.59 3.55 35.13
C ILE A 238 8.72 4.55 35.48
N GLU A 239 8.70 5.75 34.90
CA GLU A 239 9.68 6.80 35.20
C GLU A 239 9.57 7.28 36.65
N GLU A 240 8.35 7.46 37.17
CA GLU A 240 8.11 7.83 38.57
C GLU A 240 8.62 6.75 39.53
N ILE A 241 8.29 5.48 39.27
CA ILE A 241 8.78 4.35 40.08
C ILE A 241 10.31 4.26 40.02
N ALA A 242 10.92 4.52 38.86
CA ALA A 242 12.37 4.52 38.72
C ALA A 242 13.03 5.65 39.53
N ALA A 243 12.43 6.85 39.55
CA ALA A 243 12.88 7.96 40.38
C ALA A 243 12.77 7.63 41.88
N GLN A 244 11.61 7.15 42.34
CA GLN A 244 11.39 6.72 43.73
C GLN A 244 12.39 5.63 44.14
N ARG A 245 12.66 4.66 43.26
CA ARG A 245 13.67 3.62 43.49
C ARG A 245 15.07 4.21 43.65
N SER A 246 15.44 5.22 42.85
CA SER A 246 16.73 5.91 42.97
C SER A 246 16.85 6.60 44.33
N GLU A 247 15.83 7.34 44.76
CA GLU A 247 15.82 8.01 46.06
C GLU A 247 15.91 7.01 47.23
N LEU A 248 15.19 5.90 47.16
CA LEU A 248 15.26 4.85 48.17
C LEU A 248 16.64 4.19 48.23
N LEU A 249 17.30 3.98 47.08
CA LEU A 249 18.67 3.46 47.04
C LEU A 249 19.67 4.45 47.66
N GLU A 250 19.55 5.75 47.37
CA GLU A 250 20.39 6.78 48.00
C GLU A 250 20.17 6.84 49.52
N SER A 251 18.92 6.78 49.96
CA SER A 251 18.54 6.69 51.38
C SER A 251 19.13 5.44 52.05
N GLN A 252 19.05 4.29 51.38
CA GLN A 252 19.66 3.04 51.86
C GLN A 252 21.18 3.18 52.02
N ILE A 253 21.88 3.72 51.01
CA ILE A 253 23.33 3.96 51.07
C ILE A 253 23.68 4.89 52.25
N ALA A 254 22.90 5.94 52.48
CA ALA A 254 23.10 6.85 53.59
C ALA A 254 22.89 6.18 54.96
N LEU A 255 21.87 5.32 55.09
CA LEU A 255 21.61 4.54 56.30
C LEU A 255 22.70 3.49 56.56
N GLU A 256 23.15 2.77 55.53
CA GLU A 256 24.27 1.83 55.62
C GLU A 256 25.56 2.55 56.06
N ALA A 257 25.83 3.75 55.54
CA ALA A 257 26.97 4.56 55.96
C ALA A 257 26.85 5.00 57.43
N LYS A 258 25.65 5.40 57.89
CA LYS A 258 25.39 5.73 59.31
C LYS A 258 25.58 4.51 60.20
N GLN A 259 25.06 3.36 59.80
CA GLN A 259 25.23 2.09 60.51
C GLN A 259 26.72 1.75 60.66
N ARG A 260 27.50 1.79 59.56
CA ARG A 260 28.95 1.54 59.61
C ARG A 260 29.68 2.51 60.56
N ARG A 261 29.32 3.79 60.56
CA ARG A 261 29.89 4.77 61.52
C ARG A 261 29.54 4.43 62.97
N ALA A 262 28.29 4.06 63.23
CA ALA A 262 27.85 3.65 64.57
C ALA A 262 28.56 2.37 65.02
N GLU A 263 28.74 1.39 64.14
CA GLU A 263 29.50 0.16 64.43
C GLU A 263 30.97 0.44 64.76
N VAL A 264 31.61 1.36 64.03
CA VAL A 264 33.00 1.78 64.33
C VAL A 264 33.08 2.53 65.66
N ALA A 265 32.12 3.43 65.94
CA ALA A 265 32.07 4.15 67.21
C ALA A 265 31.87 3.19 68.39
N TYR A 266 30.93 2.26 68.27
CA TYR A 266 30.67 1.21 69.26
C TYR A 266 31.91 0.34 69.51
N LYS A 267 32.63 -0.08 68.45
CA LYS A 267 33.87 -0.84 68.60
C LYS A 267 34.94 -0.06 69.37
N ARG A 268 35.12 1.23 69.07
CA ARG A 268 36.06 2.10 69.79
C ARG A 268 35.67 2.29 71.25
N GLU A 269 34.40 2.55 71.53
CA GLU A 269 33.90 2.71 72.89
C GLU A 269 34.06 1.42 73.69
N LYS A 270 33.75 0.27 73.08
CA LYS A 270 34.01 -1.04 73.66
C LYS A 270 35.49 -1.24 73.96
N GLU A 271 36.39 -0.94 73.03
CA GLU A 271 37.85 -1.04 73.24
C GLU A 271 38.32 -0.13 74.38
N LEU A 272 37.78 1.08 74.51
CA LEU A 272 38.09 2.01 75.61
C LEU A 272 37.56 1.48 76.95
N LEU A 273 36.35 0.93 76.99
CA LEU A 273 35.78 0.31 78.18
C LEU A 273 36.58 -0.94 78.59
N ASP A 274 36.96 -1.79 77.63
CA ASP A 274 37.79 -2.97 77.87
C ASP A 274 39.18 -2.56 78.39
N GLN A 275 39.79 -1.51 77.84
CA GLN A 275 41.05 -0.94 78.36
C GLN A 275 40.90 -0.37 79.78
N SER A 276 39.83 0.38 80.03
CA SER A 276 39.54 0.92 81.36
C SER A 276 39.30 -0.19 82.38
N ALA A 277 38.55 -1.22 82.01
CA ALA A 277 38.31 -2.39 82.85
C ALA A 277 39.61 -3.16 83.11
N ALA A 278 40.49 -3.30 82.12
CA ALA A 278 41.80 -3.92 82.29
C ALA A 278 42.72 -3.11 83.22
N MET A 279 42.74 -1.77 83.09
CA MET A 279 43.49 -0.91 84.02
C MET A 279 42.95 -1.02 85.45
N GLN A 280 41.62 -0.94 85.62
CA GLN A 280 40.98 -1.11 86.92
C GLN A 280 41.25 -2.50 87.52
N GLY A 281 41.27 -3.55 86.70
CA GLY A 281 41.67 -4.89 87.09
C GLY A 281 43.11 -4.93 87.59
N SER A 282 44.05 -4.34 86.85
CA SER A 282 45.47 -4.26 87.27
C SER A 282 45.66 -3.41 88.54
N ASP A 283 44.91 -2.33 88.70
CA ASP A 283 44.95 -1.50 89.91
C ASP A 283 44.40 -2.28 91.11
N LEU A 284 43.31 -3.03 90.93
CA LEU A 284 42.78 -3.93 91.94
C LEU A 284 43.81 -4.99 92.32
N ASP A 285 44.43 -5.65 91.35
CA ASP A 285 45.49 -6.64 91.59
C ASP A 285 46.68 -6.02 92.35
N SER A 286 47.09 -4.79 92.00
CA SER A 286 48.15 -4.06 92.70
C SER A 286 47.76 -3.72 94.14
N MET A 287 46.52 -3.26 94.37
CA MET A 287 45.99 -2.97 95.70
C MET A 287 45.87 -4.25 96.53
N GLU A 288 45.43 -5.36 95.95
CA GLU A 288 45.43 -6.67 96.59
C GLU A 288 46.84 -7.11 96.97
N THR A 289 47.82 -6.90 96.08
CA THR A 289 49.23 -7.19 96.36
C THR A 289 49.78 -6.30 97.48
N ARG A 290 49.44 -5.00 97.50
CA ARG A 290 49.81 -4.09 98.61
C ARG A 290 49.13 -4.47 99.92
N LEU A 291 47.88 -4.89 99.89
CA LEU A 291 47.16 -5.41 101.05
C LEU A 291 47.80 -6.71 101.56
N ALA A 292 48.27 -7.58 100.66
CA ALA A 292 49.03 -8.77 101.02
C ALA A 292 50.40 -8.42 101.63
N GLN A 293 51.12 -7.44 101.09
CA GLN A 293 52.41 -6.96 101.64
C GLN A 293 52.25 -6.27 103.00
N LEU A 294 51.18 -5.49 103.20
CA LEU A 294 50.86 -4.89 104.50
C LEU A 294 50.52 -5.98 105.54
N ARG A 295 49.88 -7.08 105.12
CA ARG A 295 49.70 -8.26 105.98
C ARG A 295 51.02 -8.99 106.32
N GLU A 296 52.11 -8.74 105.60
CA GLU A 296 53.43 -9.35 105.84
C GLU A 296 54.35 -8.53 106.76
N THR A 297 53.93 -7.33 107.19
CA THR A 297 54.64 -6.53 108.22
C THR A 297 54.34 -7.01 109.65
N GLY A 298 54.59 -8.29 109.91
CA GLY A 298 54.35 -8.98 111.18
C GLY A 298 55.13 -8.54 112.44
N PRO A 299 56.25 -7.75 112.42
CA PRO A 299 56.91 -7.38 113.66
C PRO A 299 56.40 -6.10 114.34
N ASP A 300 55.52 -5.29 113.70
CA ASP A 300 55.02 -4.04 114.30
C ASP A 300 53.67 -4.17 115.03
N GLU A 301 52.90 -5.25 114.81
CA GLU A 301 51.70 -5.55 115.60
C GLU A 301 52.01 -5.91 117.06
N THR A 302 53.19 -6.51 117.33
CA THR A 302 53.61 -6.85 118.70
C THR A 302 54.00 -5.62 119.52
N LYS A 303 54.53 -4.57 118.89
CA LYS A 303 54.81 -3.28 119.56
C LYS A 303 53.54 -2.46 119.83
N HIS A 304 52.55 -2.56 118.94
CA HIS A 304 51.26 -1.88 119.11
C HIS A 304 50.44 -2.45 120.29
N GLY A 305 50.54 -3.76 120.54
CA GLY A 305 49.94 -4.41 121.71
C GLY A 305 50.54 -3.97 123.05
N ALA A 306 51.87 -3.77 123.12
CA ALA A 306 52.55 -3.31 124.33
C ALA A 306 52.21 -1.85 124.67
N LEU A 307 52.07 -0.98 123.66
CA LEU A 307 51.68 0.42 123.84
C LEU A 307 50.21 0.58 124.24
N LYS A 308 49.29 -0.27 123.71
CA LYS A 308 47.87 -0.27 124.13
C LYS A 308 47.69 -0.65 125.61
N ARG A 309 48.48 -1.60 126.14
CA ARG A 309 48.42 -1.95 127.58
C ARG A 309 48.89 -0.80 128.47
N ARG A 310 49.95 -0.08 128.06
CA ARG A 310 50.48 1.06 128.81
C ARG A 310 49.55 2.28 128.79
N ILE A 311 48.79 2.47 127.72
CA ILE A 311 47.72 3.49 127.64
C ILE A 311 46.54 3.14 128.55
N ALA A 312 46.15 1.86 128.64
CA ALA A 312 45.08 1.42 129.54
C ALA A 312 45.44 1.63 131.02
N GLU A 313 46.69 1.36 131.41
CA GLU A 313 47.20 1.55 132.77
C GLU A 313 47.22 3.05 133.19
N ILE A 314 47.66 3.94 132.30
CA ILE A 314 47.66 5.40 132.55
C ILE A 314 46.23 5.94 132.68
N ASN A 315 45.28 5.44 131.88
CA ASN A 315 43.88 5.85 131.95
C ASN A 315 43.20 5.39 133.24
N ALA A 316 43.53 4.21 133.77
CA ALA A 316 43.05 3.75 135.06
C ALA A 316 43.54 4.64 136.22
N ILE A 317 44.82 5.05 136.21
CA ILE A 317 45.38 5.96 137.21
C ILE A 317 44.75 7.36 137.13
N ARG A 318 44.47 7.86 135.92
CA ARG A 318 43.75 9.13 135.70
C ARG A 318 42.31 9.08 136.21
N GLY A 319 41.62 7.95 136.04
CA GLY A 319 40.27 7.73 136.56
C GLY A 319 40.23 7.80 138.09
N ALA A 320 41.15 7.11 138.76
CA ALA A 320 41.25 7.12 140.22
C ALA A 320 41.50 8.52 140.80
N ARG A 321 42.39 9.31 140.19
CA ARG A 321 42.66 10.70 140.62
C ARG A 321 41.50 11.66 140.38
N ARG A 322 40.69 11.46 139.33
CA ARG A 322 39.49 12.28 139.09
C ARG A 322 38.40 12.00 140.13
N ALA A 323 38.22 10.74 140.51
CA ALA A 323 37.26 10.36 141.54
C ALA A 323 37.62 10.96 142.90
N GLU A 324 38.91 10.95 143.27
CA GLU A 324 39.39 11.59 144.51
C GLU A 324 39.20 13.11 144.50
N HIS A 325 39.44 13.77 143.35
CA HIS A 325 39.24 15.21 143.20
C HIS A 325 37.76 15.60 143.28
N GLN A 326 36.86 14.83 142.65
CA GLN A 326 35.41 15.06 142.75
C GLN A 326 34.91 14.93 144.18
N ARG A 327 35.45 13.98 144.96
CA ARG A 327 35.11 13.83 146.37
C ARG A 327 35.50 15.06 147.19
N LYS A 328 36.72 15.56 147.01
CA LYS A 328 37.21 16.79 147.67
C LYS A 328 36.44 18.05 147.25
N VAL A 329 36.05 18.15 145.98
CA VAL A 329 35.18 19.25 145.50
C VAL A 329 33.78 19.16 146.10
N GLY A 330 33.25 17.95 146.29
CA GLY A 330 31.98 17.71 146.99
C GLY A 330 32.02 18.18 148.45
N GLU A 331 33.04 17.74 149.21
CA GLU A 331 33.25 18.15 150.62
C GLU A 331 33.39 19.68 150.73
N MET A 332 34.12 20.33 149.81
CA MET A 332 34.28 21.78 149.80
C MET A 332 32.99 22.52 149.41
N ARG A 333 32.18 21.97 148.50
CA ARG A 333 30.85 22.52 148.18
C ARG A 333 29.89 22.45 149.36
N GLN A 334 29.97 21.38 150.13
CA GLN A 334 29.12 21.17 151.30
C GLN A 334 29.48 22.17 152.41
N SER A 335 30.78 22.39 152.65
CA SER A 335 31.26 23.43 153.57
C SER A 335 30.86 24.85 153.13
N ILE A 336 30.92 25.16 151.82
CA ILE A 336 30.46 26.45 151.30
C ILE A 336 28.95 26.62 151.48
N MET A 337 28.15 25.58 151.25
CA MET A 337 26.70 25.63 151.49
C MET A 337 26.36 25.83 152.97
N GLU A 338 27.13 25.24 153.88
CA GLU A 338 26.97 25.44 155.32
C GLU A 338 27.23 26.90 155.73
N VAL A 339 28.29 27.51 155.18
CA VAL A 339 28.61 28.93 155.42
C VAL A 339 27.56 29.85 154.79
N VAL A 340 27.04 29.52 153.60
CA VAL A 340 25.98 30.30 152.95
C VAL A 340 24.65 30.17 153.72
N SER A 341 24.33 28.99 154.27
CA SER A 341 23.20 28.79 155.18
C SER A 341 23.34 29.67 156.42
N MET A 342 24.51 29.66 157.07
CA MET A 342 24.76 30.52 158.22
C MET A 342 24.66 32.02 157.88
N CYS A 343 25.07 32.43 156.68
CA CYS A 343 24.90 33.81 156.23
C CYS A 343 23.45 34.16 155.89
N ALA A 344 22.67 33.21 155.38
CA ALA A 344 21.23 33.36 155.15
C ALA A 344 20.50 33.47 156.48
N ASP A 345 20.80 32.61 157.45
CA ASP A 345 20.24 32.64 158.79
C ASP A 345 20.60 33.94 159.51
N HIS A 346 21.85 34.41 159.38
CA HIS A 346 22.26 35.70 159.94
C HIS A 346 21.53 36.87 159.28
N ARG A 347 21.36 36.84 157.94
CA ARG A 347 20.60 37.86 157.23
C ARG A 347 19.14 37.86 157.66
N GLU A 348 18.52 36.69 157.79
CA GLU A 348 17.14 36.55 158.22
C GLU A 348 16.95 37.02 159.66
N ASN A 349 17.92 36.77 160.54
CA ASN A 349 17.92 37.23 161.92
C ASN A 349 18.12 38.77 162.03
N VAL A 350 19.00 39.35 161.20
CA VAL A 350 19.18 40.82 161.14
C VAL A 350 17.94 41.49 160.53
N GLN A 351 17.31 40.85 159.55
CA GLN A 351 16.09 41.34 158.90
C GLN A 351 14.88 41.22 159.82
N ALA A 352 14.81 40.17 160.65
CA ALA A 352 13.84 40.00 161.73
C ALA A 352 14.04 41.06 162.84
N GLN A 353 15.28 41.33 163.26
CA GLN A 353 15.56 42.39 164.25
C GLN A 353 15.27 43.78 163.70
N LEU A 354 15.45 44.02 162.40
CA LEU A 354 15.09 45.28 161.76
C LEU A 354 13.57 45.44 161.61
N GLU A 355 12.83 44.37 161.28
CA GLU A 355 11.35 44.35 161.29
C GLU A 355 10.80 44.52 162.71
N GLU A 356 11.45 43.94 163.72
CA GLU A 356 11.08 44.09 165.14
C GLU A 356 11.34 45.51 165.64
N LEU A 357 12.47 46.14 165.27
CA LEU A 357 12.72 47.56 165.54
C LEU A 357 11.72 48.45 164.79
N LYS A 358 11.38 48.11 163.54
CA LYS A 358 10.42 48.88 162.74
C LYS A 358 9.00 48.78 163.31
N THR A 359 8.60 47.61 163.81
CA THR A 359 7.33 47.38 164.51
C THR A 359 7.32 47.98 165.91
N GLN A 360 8.44 48.02 166.63
CA GLN A 360 8.55 48.74 167.91
C GLN A 360 8.48 50.27 167.73
N TYR A 361 9.09 50.83 166.68
CA TYR A 361 8.99 52.27 166.43
C TYR A 361 7.63 52.68 165.84
N SER A 362 7.03 51.87 164.97
CA SER A 362 5.67 52.14 164.46
C SER A 362 4.58 51.90 165.51
N SER A 363 4.73 50.88 166.38
CA SER A 363 3.82 50.69 167.52
C SER A 363 3.96 51.80 168.55
N ARG A 364 5.17 52.32 168.84
CA ARG A 364 5.41 53.47 169.74
C ARG A 364 4.96 54.81 169.15
N LEU A 365 4.97 54.96 167.83
CA LEU A 365 4.36 56.10 167.12
C LEU A 365 2.82 56.02 167.15
N ALA A 366 2.24 54.81 167.12
CA ALA A 366 0.80 54.58 167.22
C ALA A 366 0.28 54.66 168.67
N THR A 367 1.06 54.27 169.68
CA THR A 367 0.67 54.38 171.11
C THR A 367 0.75 55.82 171.66
N LEU A 368 1.40 56.75 170.96
CA LEU A 368 1.41 58.19 171.30
C LEU A 368 0.23 58.98 170.68
N LEU A 369 -0.54 58.38 169.75
CA LEU A 369 -1.62 59.06 169.01
C LEU A 369 -3.03 58.51 169.24
N THR A 370 -3.19 57.32 169.83
CA THR A 370 -4.51 56.78 170.20
C THR A 370 -4.38 55.85 171.40
N GLY A 371 -5.06 56.18 172.49
CA GLY A 371 -5.05 55.42 173.73
C GLY A 371 -5.85 54.12 173.67
N ALA A 372 -5.50 53.28 174.64
CA ALA A 372 -6.17 52.07 175.11
C ALA A 372 -5.77 50.71 174.46
N PRO A 373 -5.76 49.64 175.27
CA PRO A 373 -4.92 48.45 175.10
C PRO A 373 -5.73 47.18 174.77
N GLN A 374 -5.04 46.07 174.47
CA GLN A 374 -5.36 44.65 174.81
C GLN A 374 -4.51 43.71 173.93
N GLU A 375 -3.66 42.86 174.49
CA GLU A 375 -3.91 41.54 175.13
C GLU A 375 -3.90 40.36 174.14
N GLY A 376 -3.01 39.40 174.44
CA GLY A 376 -3.14 37.96 174.13
C GLY A 376 -2.76 37.55 172.71
N ASP A 377 -2.35 36.32 172.44
CA ASP A 377 -1.94 35.14 173.22
C ASP A 377 -1.57 34.07 172.17
N ASP A 378 -0.90 32.98 172.59
CA ASP A 378 -0.94 31.64 171.96
C ASP A 378 -0.32 31.39 170.57
N TYR A 379 0.19 30.21 170.19
CA TYR A 379 0.63 28.97 170.84
C TYR A 379 1.19 28.05 169.72
N MET A 380 2.25 27.29 170.02
CA MET A 380 2.64 25.93 169.58
C MET A 380 2.40 25.34 168.16
N GLY A 381 3.36 24.48 167.78
CA GLY A 381 3.16 23.23 167.00
C GLY A 381 4.35 22.91 166.08
N ASP A 382 5.26 21.99 166.46
CA ASP A 382 5.31 20.55 166.06
C ASP A 382 5.73 20.31 164.59
N ALA A 383 6.39 19.25 164.12
CA ALA A 383 7.17 18.11 164.63
C ALA A 383 7.55 17.25 163.37
N ASN A 384 8.54 16.34 163.50
CA ASN A 384 8.81 15.16 162.64
C ASN A 384 9.37 15.36 161.20
N SER A 385 10.21 14.48 160.61
CA SER A 385 10.73 13.15 160.96
C SER A 385 11.80 12.67 159.94
N SER A 386 12.78 11.89 160.40
CA SER A 386 13.47 10.71 159.77
C SER A 386 14.14 10.80 158.38
N ALA A 387 15.03 9.91 157.92
CA ALA A 387 16.09 9.01 158.43
C ALA A 387 16.69 8.27 157.18
N PHE A 388 17.79 7.51 157.36
CA PHE A 388 18.44 6.52 156.47
C PHE A 388 19.45 7.03 155.39
N VAL A 389 20.78 6.87 155.62
CA VAL A 389 21.71 5.77 155.21
C VAL A 389 21.86 5.72 153.67
N GLU A 390 23.03 5.94 153.07
CA GLU A 390 24.38 5.38 153.32
C GLU A 390 25.50 6.41 153.12
#